data_AF-A0A7J3N037-F1
#
_entry.id   AF-A0A7J3N037-F1
#
_cell.length_a   1.000
_cell.length_b   1.000
_cell.length_c   1.000
_cell.angle_alpha   90.00
_cell.angle_beta   90.00
_cell.angle_gamma   90.00
#
_symmetry.space_group_name_H-M   'P 1'
#
loop_
_entity.id
_entity.type
_entity.pdbx_description
1 polymer ?
#
loop_
_entity_poly.entity_id
_entity_poly.type
_entity_poly.pdbx_seq_one_letter_code
_entity_poly.pdbx_strand_id
1 'polypeptide(L)'
;MDIEKKLYRASIALLATIVFAVILRVTPTTVYNQPFSTDVWPLIKVSRTIVENPEARIWMDDRFDGYNNRWPGLPISIAIYSLVTGTNVEIIYRYLYVIVVTSIQILSIYLLMNTVNLRKGIAIAITLYYVSTPSLALFSSSILKEVYAHVFLYLILLTMVVSIERRRIDF
;
A
#
# COMPACT_ATOMS: atom_id res chain seq x y z
N MET A 1 -28.55 18.89 6.19
CA MET A 1 -29.28 17.60 6.33
C MET A 1 -29.14 16.64 5.13
N ASP A 2 -29.57 16.96 3.90
CA ASP A 2 -29.52 15.97 2.79
C ASP A 2 -28.10 15.74 2.23
N ILE A 3 -27.26 16.79 2.20
CA ILE A 3 -25.85 16.72 1.78
C ILE A 3 -25.01 15.91 2.78
N GLU A 4 -25.21 16.13 4.09
CA GLU A 4 -24.50 15.39 5.14
C GLU A 4 -24.83 13.90 5.11
N LYS A 5 -26.10 13.54 4.91
CA LYS A 5 -26.51 12.14 4.73
C LYS A 5 -25.82 11.50 3.52
N LYS A 6 -25.70 12.22 2.39
CA LYS A 6 -24.99 11.74 1.19
C LYS A 6 -23.49 11.58 1.44
N LEU A 7 -22.88 12.51 2.17
CA LEU A 7 -21.46 12.42 2.55
C LEU A 7 -21.20 11.23 3.47
N TYR A 8 -22.01 11.08 4.51
CA TYR A 8 -21.93 9.97 5.46
C TYR A 8 -22.04 8.59 4.77
N ARG A 9 -23.02 8.44 3.88
CA ARG A 9 -23.19 7.20 3.08
C ARG A 9 -21.97 6.91 2.21
N ALA A 10 -21.40 7.92 1.58
CA ALA A 10 -20.19 7.76 0.76
C ALA A 10 -18.98 7.35 1.62
N SER A 11 -18.81 7.94 2.80
CA SER A 11 -17.74 7.59 3.73
C SER A 11 -17.86 6.15 4.24
N ILE A 12 -19.07 5.71 4.60
CA ILE A 12 -19.32 4.30 4.99
C ILE A 12 -18.98 3.36 3.83
N ALA A 13 -19.45 3.67 2.63
CA ALA A 13 -19.19 2.84 1.46
C ALA A 13 -17.69 2.75 1.15
N LEU A 14 -16.96 3.87 1.25
CA LEU A 14 -15.50 3.87 1.10
C LEU A 14 -14.81 3.03 2.19
N LEU A 15 -15.22 3.17 3.45
CA LEU A 15 -14.68 2.37 4.54
C LEU A 15 -14.93 0.87 4.31
N ALA A 16 -16.15 0.51 3.89
CA ALA A 16 -16.49 -0.86 3.54
C ALA A 16 -15.61 -1.40 2.40
N THR A 17 -15.35 -0.59 1.36
CA THR A 17 -14.44 -0.96 0.27
C THR A 17 -13.01 -1.17 0.77
N ILE A 18 -12.49 -0.32 1.66
CA ILE A 18 -11.16 -0.48 2.25
C ILE A 18 -11.09 -1.78 3.06
N VAL A 19 -12.05 -2.01 3.96
CA VAL A 19 -12.12 -3.21 4.79
C VAL A 19 -12.20 -4.47 3.93
N PHE A 20 -13.09 -4.48 2.93
CA PHE A 20 -13.21 -5.59 1.99
C PHE A 20 -11.88 -5.89 1.28
N ALA A 21 -11.21 -4.86 0.78
CA ALA A 21 -9.97 -5.00 0.06
C ALA A 21 -8.79 -5.48 0.95
N VAL A 22 -8.75 -5.03 2.21
CA VAL A 22 -7.78 -5.49 3.21
C VAL A 22 -8.02 -6.96 3.55
N ILE A 23 -9.27 -7.35 3.83
CA ILE A 23 -9.63 -8.76 4.08
C ILE A 23 -9.17 -9.62 2.91
N LEU A 24 -9.49 -9.20 1.68
CA LEU A 24 -9.13 -9.94 0.47
C LEU A 24 -7.61 -10.16 0.35
N ARG A 25 -6.78 -9.16 0.72
CA ARG A 25 -5.31 -9.22 0.61
C ARG A 25 -4.61 -9.88 1.78
N VAL A 26 -5.22 -9.86 2.98
CA VAL A 26 -4.71 -10.55 4.17
C VAL A 26 -5.11 -12.03 4.18
N THR A 27 -6.18 -12.40 3.45
CA THR A 27 -6.66 -13.79 3.40
C THR A 27 -5.57 -14.78 2.99
N PRO A 28 -4.76 -14.56 1.93
CA PRO A 28 -3.78 -15.55 1.53
C PRO A 28 -2.71 -15.83 2.59
N THR A 29 -2.13 -14.79 3.22
CA THR A 29 -1.14 -15.02 4.28
C THR A 29 -1.73 -15.69 5.51
N THR A 30 -3.01 -15.46 5.79
CA THR A 30 -3.72 -16.08 6.91
C THR A 30 -4.01 -17.55 6.64
N VAL A 31 -4.44 -17.90 5.43
CA VAL A 31 -4.73 -19.28 5.02
C VAL A 31 -3.45 -20.13 4.96
N TYR A 32 -2.38 -19.61 4.36
CA TYR A 32 -1.13 -20.35 4.21
C TYR A 32 -0.19 -20.23 5.42
N ASN A 33 -0.50 -19.37 6.39
CA ASN A 33 0.31 -19.05 7.55
C ASN A 33 1.77 -18.64 7.22
N GLN A 34 1.98 -18.05 6.05
CA GLN A 34 3.28 -17.59 5.57
C GLN A 34 3.09 -16.36 4.67
N PRO A 35 4.14 -15.56 4.41
CA PRO A 35 4.08 -14.53 3.38
C PRO A 35 3.63 -15.14 2.04
N PHE A 36 2.71 -14.47 1.34
CA PHE A 36 2.00 -15.08 0.20
C PHE A 36 2.86 -15.27 -1.05
N SER A 37 3.81 -14.38 -1.33
CA SER A 37 4.69 -14.46 -2.50
C SER A 37 6.08 -14.98 -2.13
N THR A 38 6.70 -15.79 -2.99
CA THR A 38 8.10 -16.21 -2.86
C THR A 38 9.06 -15.02 -2.91
N ASP A 39 8.70 -13.97 -3.64
CA ASP A 39 9.59 -12.83 -3.91
C ASP A 39 9.74 -11.91 -2.71
N VAL A 40 8.95 -12.11 -1.65
CA VAL A 40 9.04 -11.32 -0.42
C VAL A 40 10.12 -11.85 0.53
N TRP A 41 10.52 -13.12 0.43
CA TRP A 41 11.48 -13.73 1.36
C TRP A 41 12.85 -13.04 1.36
N PRO A 42 13.44 -12.69 0.20
CA PRO A 42 14.67 -11.90 0.18
C PRO A 42 14.51 -10.54 0.87
N LEU A 43 13.35 -9.89 0.74
CA LEU A 43 13.08 -8.59 1.35
C LEU A 43 12.96 -8.69 2.89
N ILE A 44 12.31 -9.74 3.38
CA ILE A 44 12.26 -10.09 4.80
C ILE A 44 13.67 -10.32 5.34
N LYS A 45 14.51 -11.07 4.61
CA LYS A 45 15.90 -11.32 4.98
C LYS A 45 16.69 -10.02 5.09
N VAL A 46 16.63 -9.15 4.07
CA VAL A 46 17.30 -7.84 4.10
C VAL A 46 16.84 -7.00 5.29
N SER A 47 15.53 -6.89 5.50
CA SER A 47 14.97 -6.11 6.62
C SER A 47 15.42 -6.66 7.98
N ARG A 48 15.45 -7.98 8.13
CA ARG A 48 15.94 -8.65 9.34
C ARG A 48 17.43 -8.38 9.55
N THR A 49 18.25 -8.48 8.50
CA THR A 49 19.69 -8.16 8.58
C THR A 49 19.91 -6.72 9.03
N ILE A 50 19.11 -5.75 8.56
CA ILE A 50 19.19 -4.34 9.00
C ILE A 50 18.90 -4.23 10.52
N VAL A 51 17.85 -4.89 10.99
CA VAL A 51 17.45 -4.86 12.42
C VAL A 51 18.51 -5.53 13.31
N GLU A 52 19.07 -6.65 12.87
CA GLU A 52 20.06 -7.43 13.63
C GLU A 52 21.48 -6.84 13.57
N ASN A 53 21.79 -6.07 12.53
CA ASN A 53 23.12 -5.51 12.28
C ASN A 53 23.03 -4.00 11.97
N PRO A 54 22.79 -3.14 12.98
CA PRO A 54 22.60 -1.71 12.75
C PRO A 54 23.83 -1.00 12.14
N GLU A 55 25.02 -1.56 12.33
CA GLU A 55 26.27 -1.06 11.73
C GLU A 55 26.46 -1.46 10.26
N ALA A 56 25.66 -2.42 9.76
CA ALA A 56 25.75 -2.88 8.39
C ALA A 56 25.22 -1.79 7.44
N ARG A 57 26.07 -1.35 6.52
CA ARG A 57 25.70 -0.37 5.51
C ARG A 57 24.94 -1.07 4.39
N ILE A 58 23.86 -0.46 3.91
CA ILE A 58 22.97 -1.10 2.93
C ILE A 58 23.68 -1.52 1.63
N TRP A 59 24.76 -0.86 1.25
CA TRP A 59 25.58 -1.19 0.08
C TRP A 59 26.64 -2.29 0.31
N MET A 60 26.61 -2.99 1.45
CA MET A 60 27.45 -4.15 1.73
C MET A 60 26.87 -5.41 1.08
N ASP A 61 27.24 -5.68 -0.18
CA ASP A 61 26.72 -6.82 -0.97
C ASP A 61 27.09 -8.20 -0.39
N ASP A 62 28.08 -8.28 0.48
CA ASP A 62 28.43 -9.48 1.24
C ASP A 62 27.40 -9.78 2.35
N ARG A 63 26.76 -8.74 2.90
CA ARG A 63 25.76 -8.84 3.95
C ARG A 63 24.32 -8.83 3.42
N PHE A 64 24.09 -8.15 2.31
CA PHE A 64 22.82 -8.03 1.64
C PHE A 64 22.97 -8.57 0.23
N ASP A 65 22.02 -9.35 -0.28
CA ASP A 65 22.10 -10.16 -1.52
C ASP A 65 22.51 -9.49 -2.86
N GLY A 66 22.99 -8.24 -2.86
CA GLY A 66 23.51 -7.48 -4.00
C GLY A 66 22.44 -6.99 -5.00
N TYR A 67 21.21 -7.49 -4.86
CA TYR A 67 20.08 -7.17 -5.72
C TYR A 67 19.03 -6.35 -4.97
N ASN A 68 18.58 -6.83 -3.80
CA ASN A 68 17.50 -6.21 -3.07
C ASN A 68 17.91 -4.95 -2.32
N ASN A 69 19.19 -4.84 -1.99
CA ASN A 69 19.80 -3.67 -1.37
C ASN A 69 20.00 -2.48 -2.31
N ARG A 70 19.92 -2.67 -3.64
CA ARG A 70 19.97 -1.55 -4.61
C ARG A 70 18.74 -0.64 -4.56
N TRP A 71 17.59 -1.21 -4.17
CA TRP A 71 16.32 -0.50 -4.01
C TRP A 71 15.79 -0.74 -2.59
N PRO A 72 16.46 -0.20 -1.56
CA PRO A 72 16.26 -0.64 -0.19
C PRO A 72 15.09 0.07 0.51
N GLY A 73 14.32 0.90 -0.20
CA GLY A 73 13.28 1.74 0.41
C GLY A 73 12.24 0.95 1.21
N LEU A 74 11.77 -0.19 0.68
CA LEU A 74 10.83 -1.07 1.37
C LEU A 74 11.49 -1.81 2.55
N PRO A 75 12.64 -2.50 2.39
CA PRO A 75 13.30 -3.13 3.53
C PRO A 75 13.70 -2.17 4.66
N ILE A 76 14.17 -0.97 4.31
CA ILE A 76 14.51 0.07 5.30
C ILE A 76 13.26 0.54 6.03
N SER A 77 12.15 0.80 5.34
CA SER A 77 10.93 1.29 6.01
C SER A 77 10.37 0.25 6.99
N ILE A 78 10.43 -1.04 6.62
CA ILE A 78 10.01 -2.13 7.51
C ILE A 78 10.98 -2.30 8.69
N ALA A 79 12.29 -2.21 8.46
CA ALA A 79 13.27 -2.25 9.54
C ALA A 79 13.07 -1.11 10.55
N ILE A 80 12.86 0.13 10.07
CA ILE A 80 12.53 1.27 10.93
C ILE A 80 11.27 0.98 11.74
N TYR A 81 10.22 0.47 11.08
CA TYR A 81 8.96 0.18 11.77
C TYR A 81 9.14 -0.90 12.84
N SER A 82 9.89 -1.96 12.54
CA SER A 82 10.24 -3.03 13.48
C SER A 82 11.00 -2.50 14.70
N LEU A 83 11.97 -1.62 14.49
CA LEU A 83 12.75 -0.99 15.56
C LEU A 83 11.89 -0.06 16.44
N VAL A 84 10.96 0.68 15.84
CA VAL A 84 10.09 1.63 16.56
C VAL A 84 9.02 0.91 17.37
N THR A 85 8.41 -0.16 16.83
CA THR A 85 7.29 -0.84 17.48
C THR A 85 7.66 -2.11 18.22
N GLY A 86 8.91 -2.58 18.08
CA GLY A 86 9.34 -3.89 18.58
C GLY A 86 8.64 -5.08 17.89
N THR A 87 7.93 -4.83 16.78
CA THR A 87 7.19 -5.88 16.06
C THR A 87 8.12 -6.67 15.15
N ASN A 88 7.95 -7.98 15.10
CA ASN A 88 8.73 -8.84 14.21
C ASN A 88 8.55 -8.43 12.73
N VAL A 89 9.66 -8.34 11.99
CA VAL A 89 9.71 -7.99 10.55
C VAL A 89 8.71 -8.81 9.72
N GLU A 90 8.60 -10.12 9.96
CA GLU A 90 7.72 -10.99 9.20
C GLU A 90 6.23 -10.66 9.44
N ILE A 91 5.85 -10.35 10.68
CA ILE A 91 4.49 -9.90 11.01
C ILE A 91 4.17 -8.59 10.28
N ILE A 92 5.15 -7.68 10.19
CA ILE A 92 4.98 -6.42 9.48
C ILE A 92 4.74 -6.66 7.98
N TYR A 93 5.53 -7.52 7.34
CA TYR A 93 5.35 -7.89 5.93
C TYR A 93 4.00 -8.58 5.65
N ARG A 94 3.57 -9.47 6.54
CA ARG A 94 2.36 -10.28 6.36
C ARG A 94 1.09 -9.48 6.57
N TYR A 95 1.04 -8.65 7.61
CA TYR A 95 -0.20 -8.03 8.05
C TYR A 95 -0.13 -6.52 7.96
N LEU A 96 0.80 -5.92 8.69
CA LEU A 96 0.74 -4.49 8.95
C LEU A 96 0.92 -3.67 7.67
N TYR A 97 1.96 -3.95 6.90
CA TYR A 97 2.19 -3.22 5.65
C TYR A 97 1.15 -3.58 4.60
N VAL A 98 0.62 -4.81 4.56
CA VAL A 98 -0.52 -5.15 3.69
C VAL A 98 -1.71 -4.24 4.00
N ILE A 99 -2.06 -4.07 5.28
CA ILE A 99 -3.16 -3.20 5.71
C ILE A 99 -2.89 -1.73 5.33
N VAL A 100 -1.71 -1.21 5.68
CA VAL A 100 -1.35 0.20 5.47
C VAL A 100 -1.26 0.55 3.98
N VAL A 101 -0.49 -0.22 3.21
CA VAL A 101 -0.28 0.01 1.77
C VAL A 101 -1.60 -0.09 1.02
N THR A 102 -2.41 -1.12 1.30
CA THR A 102 -3.73 -1.29 0.69
C THR A 102 -4.64 -0.12 1.00
N SER A 103 -4.70 0.32 2.26
CA SER A 103 -5.59 1.40 2.68
C SER A 103 -5.22 2.72 2.01
N ILE A 104 -3.92 3.06 1.97
CA ILE A 104 -3.42 4.27 1.33
C ILE A 104 -3.65 4.22 -0.18
N GLN A 105 -3.38 3.08 -0.83
CA GLN A 105 -3.62 2.89 -2.26
C GLN A 105 -5.08 3.14 -2.63
N ILE A 106 -6.02 2.54 -1.89
CA ILE A 106 -7.46 2.67 -2.14
C ILE A 106 -7.93 4.10 -1.91
N LEU A 107 -7.50 4.72 -0.81
CA LEU A 107 -7.84 6.10 -0.52
C LEU A 107 -7.33 7.03 -1.61
N SER A 108 -6.09 6.84 -2.08
CA SER A 108 -5.47 7.65 -3.13
C SER A 108 -6.24 7.52 -4.45
N ILE A 109 -6.65 6.32 -4.82
CA ILE A 109 -7.46 6.08 -6.03
C ILE A 109 -8.85 6.73 -5.91
N TYR A 110 -9.52 6.57 -4.76
CA TYR A 110 -10.81 7.22 -4.54
C TYR A 110 -10.68 8.75 -4.65
N LEU A 111 -9.67 9.34 -4.03
CA LEU A 111 -9.40 10.77 -4.11
C LEU A 111 -9.11 11.22 -5.54
N LEU A 112 -8.31 10.45 -6.29
CA LEU A 112 -8.03 10.73 -7.70
C LEU A 112 -9.32 10.76 -8.52
N MET A 113 -10.20 9.77 -8.35
CA MET A 113 -11.49 9.72 -9.04
C MET A 113 -12.42 10.86 -8.61
N ASN A 114 -12.37 11.26 -7.34
CA ASN A 114 -13.15 12.38 -6.84
C ASN A 114 -12.62 13.74 -7.31
N THR A 115 -11.31 13.88 -7.60
CA THR A 115 -10.71 15.12 -8.11
C THR A 115 -11.10 15.44 -9.54
N VAL A 116 -11.37 14.43 -10.37
CA VAL A 116 -11.83 14.63 -11.77
C VAL A 116 -13.35 14.86 -11.88
N ASN A 117 -13.96 15.43 -10.84
CA ASN A 117 -15.38 15.79 -10.75
C ASN A 117 -16.40 14.66 -11.03
N LEU A 118 -16.02 13.40 -10.78
CA LEU A 118 -16.96 12.29 -10.83
C LEU A 118 -17.95 12.35 -9.64
N ARG A 119 -19.18 11.89 -9.86
CA ARG A 119 -20.14 11.69 -8.76
C ARG A 119 -19.55 10.68 -7.77
N LYS A 120 -19.66 10.95 -6.46
CA LYS A 120 -19.09 10.11 -5.39
C LYS A 120 -19.42 8.62 -5.54
N GLY A 121 -20.64 8.28 -5.95
CA GLY A 121 -21.03 6.88 -6.19
C GLY A 121 -20.25 6.21 -7.32
N ILE A 122 -19.97 6.94 -8.40
CA ILE A 122 -19.14 6.45 -9.51
C ILE A 122 -17.69 6.27 -9.06
N ALA A 123 -17.13 7.24 -8.31
CA ALA A 123 -15.78 7.12 -7.75
C ALA A 123 -15.63 5.88 -6.85
N ILE A 124 -16.63 5.61 -6.00
CA ILE A 124 -16.67 4.40 -5.16
C ILE A 124 -16.77 3.14 -6.02
N ALA A 125 -17.64 3.11 -7.03
CA ALA A 125 -17.80 1.95 -7.91
C ALA A 125 -16.51 1.61 -8.67
N ILE A 126 -15.81 2.62 -9.21
CA ILE A 126 -14.51 2.44 -9.86
C ILE A 126 -13.47 1.92 -8.88
N THR A 127 -13.44 2.49 -7.67
CA THR A 127 -12.52 2.04 -6.62
C THR A 127 -12.79 0.58 -6.23
N LEU A 128 -14.07 0.20 -6.08
CA LEU A 128 -14.48 -1.17 -5.79
C LEU A 128 -14.08 -2.13 -6.91
N TYR A 129 -14.34 -1.75 -8.16
CA TYR A 129 -13.93 -2.52 -9.34
C TYR A 129 -12.42 -2.76 -9.33
N TYR A 130 -11.63 -1.70 -9.12
CA TYR A 130 -10.17 -1.79 -9.03
C TYR A 130 -9.72 -2.78 -7.95
N VAL A 131 -10.21 -2.66 -6.71
CA VAL A 131 -9.77 -3.53 -5.61
C VAL A 131 -10.18 -4.98 -5.75
N SER A 132 -11.28 -5.22 -6.47
CA SER A 132 -11.85 -6.55 -6.72
C SER A 132 -11.27 -7.26 -7.94
N THR A 133 -10.44 -6.56 -8.74
CA THR A 133 -9.79 -7.14 -9.92
C THR A 133 -8.86 -8.28 -9.48
N PRO A 134 -9.11 -9.55 -9.86
CA PRO A 134 -8.44 -10.71 -9.26
C PRO A 134 -6.91 -10.70 -9.39
N SER A 135 -6.39 -10.35 -10.56
CA SER A 135 -4.94 -10.30 -10.81
C SER A 135 -4.26 -9.30 -9.88
N LEU A 136 -4.85 -8.12 -9.73
CA LEU A 136 -4.34 -7.09 -8.83
C LEU A 136 -4.50 -7.50 -7.36
N ALA A 137 -5.65 -8.07 -6.98
CA ALA A 137 -5.90 -8.51 -5.62
C ALA A 137 -4.87 -9.55 -5.17
N LEU A 138 -4.58 -10.55 -6.00
CA LEU A 138 -3.57 -11.57 -5.73
C LEU A 138 -2.16 -10.97 -5.71
N PHE A 139 -1.80 -10.16 -6.71
CA PHE A 139 -0.47 -9.53 -6.78
C PHE A 139 -0.17 -8.65 -5.56
N SER A 140 -1.17 -7.88 -5.10
CA SER A 140 -1.06 -6.99 -3.93
C SER A 140 -1.34 -7.67 -2.59
N SER A 141 -1.51 -9.00 -2.56
CA SER A 141 -1.62 -9.77 -1.31
C SER A 141 -0.28 -10.06 -0.64
N SER A 142 0.84 -9.64 -1.26
CA SER A 142 2.17 -9.68 -0.66
C SER A 142 2.86 -8.33 -0.82
N ILE A 143 3.63 -7.91 0.17
CA ILE A 143 4.34 -6.63 0.14
C ILE A 143 5.66 -6.78 -0.63
N LEU A 144 5.58 -6.50 -1.92
CA LEU A 144 6.71 -6.41 -2.84
C LEU A 144 7.10 -4.94 -3.07
N LYS A 145 8.25 -4.71 -3.71
CA LYS A 145 8.72 -3.35 -4.03
C LYS A 145 7.73 -2.62 -4.95
N GLU A 146 7.15 -3.35 -5.89
CA GLU A 146 6.16 -2.87 -6.87
C GLU A 146 4.85 -2.49 -6.18
N VAL A 147 4.38 -3.34 -5.25
CA VAL A 147 3.16 -3.09 -4.48
C VAL A 147 3.33 -1.89 -3.57
N TYR A 148 4.51 -1.75 -2.93
CA TYR A 148 4.86 -0.57 -2.16
C TYR A 148 4.98 0.69 -3.04
N ALA A 149 5.55 0.56 -4.25
CA ALA A 149 5.68 1.65 -5.22
C ALA A 149 4.33 2.18 -5.73
N HIS A 150 3.29 1.34 -5.80
CA HIS A 150 1.94 1.77 -6.19
C HIS A 150 1.42 2.93 -5.34
N VAL A 151 1.70 2.93 -4.03
CA VAL A 151 1.29 4.03 -3.15
C VAL A 151 1.88 5.36 -3.64
N PHE A 152 3.18 5.39 -3.91
CA PHE A 152 3.84 6.59 -4.42
C PHE A 152 3.32 6.98 -5.80
N LEU A 153 3.10 6.01 -6.69
CA LEU A 153 2.52 6.28 -8.01
C LEU A 153 1.17 6.99 -7.89
N TYR A 154 0.23 6.46 -7.09
CA TYR A 154 -1.10 7.05 -6.97
C TYR A 154 -1.09 8.39 -6.26
N LEU A 155 -0.21 8.59 -5.28
CA LEU A 155 -0.03 9.90 -4.64
C LEU A 155 0.55 10.93 -5.60
N ILE A 156 1.56 10.56 -6.41
CA ILE A 156 2.11 11.44 -7.45
C ILE A 156 1.02 11.82 -8.44
N LEU A 157 0.27 10.85 -8.98
CA LEU A 157 -0.84 11.12 -9.90
C LEU A 157 -1.91 12.02 -9.27
N LEU A 158 -2.27 11.79 -8.01
CA LEU A 158 -3.21 12.65 -7.29
C LEU A 158 -2.69 14.09 -7.19
N THR A 159 -1.43 14.27 -6.80
CA THR A 159 -0.85 15.63 -6.72
C THR A 159 -0.76 16.32 -8.08
N MET A 160 -0.46 15.57 -9.15
CA MET A 160 -0.45 16.10 -10.52
C MET A 160 -1.84 16.56 -10.95
N VAL A 161 -2.87 15.72 -10.77
CA VAL A 161 -4.26 16.06 -11.15
C VAL A 161 -4.77 17.25 -10.33
N VAL A 162 -4.55 17.27 -9.01
CA VAL A 162 -4.94 18.41 -8.17
C VAL A 162 -4.24 19.70 -8.64
N SER A 163 -2.97 19.62 -9.04
CA SER A 163 -2.23 20.78 -9.53
C SER A 163 -2.78 21.30 -10.86
N ILE A 164 -3.19 20.41 -11.76
CA ILE A 164 -3.80 20.77 -13.06
C ILE A 164 -5.18 21.40 -12.84
N GLU A 165 -6.04 20.78 -12.03
CA GLU A 165 -7.39 21.29 -11.75
C GLU A 165 -7.37 22.65 -11.05
N ARG A 166 -6.40 22.89 -10.15
CA ARG A 166 -6.23 24.23 -9.56
C ARG A 166 -5.89 25.29 -10.59
N ARG A 167 -4.92 25.03 -11.47
CA ARG A 167 -4.54 25.98 -12.53
C ARG A 167 -5.71 26.29 -13.46
N ARG A 168 -6.59 25.32 -13.72
CA ARG A 168 -7.78 25.53 -14.56
C ARG A 168 -8.79 26.50 -13.97
N ILE A 169 -8.84 26.65 -12.65
CA ILE A 169 -9.73 27.61 -11.96
C ILE A 169 -9.15 29.04 -12.02
N ASP A 170 -7.84 29.16 -12.15
CA ASP A 170 -7.13 30.45 -12.17
C ASP A 170 -7.10 31.11 -13.58
N PHE A 171 -7.67 30.45 -14.62
CA PHE A 171 -7.82 30.97 -15.99
C PHE A 171 -9.29 31.04 -16.39
#